data_AF-A0A4V2PIF4-F1
#
_entry.id   AF-A0A4V2PIF4-F1
#
_cell.length_a   1.000
_cell.length_b   1.000
_cell.length_c   1.000
_cell.angle_alpha   90.00
_cell.angle_beta   90.00
_cell.angle_gamma   90.00
#
_symmetry.space_group_name_H-M   'P 1'
#
loop_
_entity.id
_entity.type
_entity.pdbx_description
1 polymer ?
#
loop_
_entity_poly.entity_id
_entity_poly.type
_entity_poly.pdbx_seq_one_letter_code
_entity_poly.pdbx_strand_id
1 'polypeptide(L)'
;MSSHLVPDLDGDLLWALVRVEELLLTLAAAENDPRRPLRLPPVVSGGRALEALGRVHAALLPTQNGESVTATPADAPRATRRRWVGADGRRLRPLGLAEVEPADLTVLSRTATSLGYELALRPDGGLARALVAAAQDAADPPGGPPSAVELVESLARVLGLLDLVDTDDTVLLVRRMRSADDDTLELTAEEEDAHRRTLERMTGMWGSIPA
;
A
#
# COMPACT_ATOMS: atom_id res chain seq x y z
N MET A 1 -1.29 16.83 3.22
CA MET A 1 -0.94 15.59 3.95
C MET A 1 -2.06 15.20 4.89
N SER A 2 -2.58 13.98 4.70
CA SER A 2 -3.47 13.30 5.64
C SER A 2 -2.68 12.20 6.34
N SER A 3 -3.02 11.94 7.60
CA SER A 3 -2.27 11.03 8.46
C SER A 3 -3.03 9.74 8.63
N HIS A 4 -2.40 8.64 8.26
CA HIS A 4 -3.01 7.31 8.22
C HIS A 4 -2.30 6.40 9.22
N LEU A 5 -3.09 5.74 10.07
CA LEU A 5 -2.58 4.61 10.86
C LEU A 5 -2.48 3.39 9.96
N VAL A 6 -1.35 2.71 10.01
CA VAL A 6 -1.05 1.54 9.18
C VAL A 6 -0.51 0.45 10.08
N PRO A 7 -1.08 -0.76 10.08
CA PRO A 7 -0.50 -1.86 10.84
C PRO A 7 0.82 -2.27 10.20
N ASP A 8 1.77 -2.66 11.04
CA ASP A 8 2.91 -3.42 10.54
C ASP A 8 2.42 -4.79 10.09
N LEU A 9 2.53 -5.04 8.78
CA LEU A 9 2.11 -6.26 8.11
C LEU A 9 3.32 -7.10 7.72
N ASP A 10 4.40 -7.02 8.50
CA ASP A 10 5.59 -7.86 8.37
C ASP A 10 6.24 -7.75 6.96
N GLY A 11 6.02 -6.62 6.28
CA GLY A 11 6.50 -6.35 4.92
C GLY A 11 5.53 -6.69 3.80
N ASP A 12 4.41 -7.37 4.06
CA ASP A 12 3.42 -7.77 3.04
C ASP A 12 2.87 -6.57 2.27
N LEU A 13 2.63 -5.46 2.97
CA LEU A 13 2.18 -4.21 2.34
C LEU A 13 3.20 -3.67 1.34
N LEU A 14 4.49 -3.72 1.69
CA LEU A 14 5.56 -3.25 0.79
C LEU A 14 5.70 -4.17 -0.41
N TRP A 15 5.58 -5.49 -0.21
CA TRP A 15 5.57 -6.45 -1.31
C TRP A 15 4.42 -6.19 -2.29
N ALA A 16 3.21 -5.92 -1.77
CA ALA A 16 2.08 -5.56 -2.63
C ALA A 16 2.36 -4.27 -3.44
N LEU A 17 2.96 -3.25 -2.81
CA LEU A 17 3.33 -2.01 -3.51
C LEU A 17 4.40 -2.25 -4.58
N VAL A 18 5.43 -3.06 -4.30
CA VAL A 18 6.47 -3.44 -5.28
C VAL A 18 5.85 -4.16 -6.46
N ARG A 19 4.89 -5.08 -6.23
CA ARG A 19 4.18 -5.75 -7.32
C ARG A 19 3.39 -4.77 -8.20
N VAL A 20 2.68 -3.83 -7.58
CA VAL A 20 1.99 -2.77 -8.33
C VAL A 20 2.98 -1.91 -9.12
N GLU A 21 4.14 -1.60 -8.54
CA GLU A 21 5.20 -0.81 -9.18
C GLU A 21 5.75 -1.50 -10.43
N GLU A 22 6.11 -2.78 -10.34
CA GLU A 22 6.59 -3.61 -11.46
C GLU A 22 5.58 -3.62 -12.62
N LEU A 23 4.29 -3.71 -12.29
CA LEU A 23 3.20 -3.71 -13.26
C LEU A 23 2.99 -2.33 -13.91
N LEU A 24 3.09 -1.24 -13.14
CA LEU A 24 3.01 0.11 -13.71
C LEU A 24 4.23 0.43 -14.59
N LEU A 25 5.43 0.00 -14.20
CA LEU A 25 6.65 0.11 -15.02
C LEU A 25 6.51 -0.65 -16.34
N THR A 26 5.96 -1.86 -16.28
CA THR A 26 5.61 -2.66 -17.46
C THR A 26 4.70 -1.89 -18.41
N LEU A 27 3.62 -1.32 -17.89
CA LEU A 27 2.66 -0.57 -18.71
C LEU A 27 3.30 0.68 -19.32
N ALA A 28 4.14 1.38 -18.56
CA ALA A 28 4.89 2.52 -19.07
C ALA A 28 5.88 2.11 -20.17
N ALA A 29 6.55 0.96 -20.05
CA ALA A 29 7.42 0.44 -21.10
C ALA A 29 6.63 0.09 -22.37
N ALA A 30 5.48 -0.55 -22.23
CA ALA A 30 4.60 -0.89 -23.36
C ALA A 30 3.99 0.36 -24.04
N GLU A 31 3.66 1.40 -23.28
CA GLU A 31 3.19 2.69 -23.83
C GLU A 31 4.25 3.34 -24.71
N ASN A 32 5.53 3.21 -24.33
CA ASN A 32 6.66 3.83 -25.00
C ASN A 32 7.36 2.94 -26.04
N ASP A 33 6.90 1.70 -26.27
CA ASP A 33 7.48 0.83 -27.30
C ASP A 33 7.21 1.40 -28.71
N PRO A 34 8.25 1.84 -29.45
CA PRO A 34 8.06 2.42 -30.78
C PRO A 34 7.56 1.41 -31.81
N ARG A 35 7.71 0.10 -31.56
CA ARG A 35 7.28 -0.95 -32.49
C ARG A 35 5.79 -1.24 -32.37
N ARG A 36 5.24 -1.18 -31.15
CA ARG A 36 3.84 -1.49 -30.84
C ARG A 36 3.36 -0.67 -29.63
N PRO A 37 3.14 0.65 -29.79
CA PRO A 37 2.79 1.50 -28.67
C PRO A 37 1.40 1.11 -28.13
N LEU A 38 1.36 0.78 -26.84
CA LEU A 38 0.11 0.53 -26.13
C LEU A 38 -0.57 1.87 -25.83
N ARG A 39 -1.85 2.01 -26.19
CA ARG A 39 -2.64 3.15 -25.74
C ARG A 39 -3.25 2.87 -24.38
N LEU A 40 -2.68 3.48 -23.35
CA LEU A 40 -3.22 3.43 -22.00
C LEU A 40 -4.39 4.40 -21.83
N PRO A 41 -5.31 4.14 -20.88
CA PRO A 41 -6.31 5.12 -20.50
C PRO A 41 -5.65 6.42 -19.99
N PRO A 42 -6.25 7.60 -20.22
CA PRO A 42 -5.65 8.89 -19.88
C PRO A 42 -5.21 9.05 -18.41
N VAL A 43 -5.86 8.33 -17.49
CA VAL A 43 -5.52 8.38 -16.06
C VAL A 43 -4.29 7.53 -15.70
N VAL A 44 -3.96 6.54 -16.54
CA VAL A 44 -2.83 5.62 -16.37
C VAL A 44 -1.62 6.08 -17.20
N SER A 45 -1.87 6.71 -18.35
CA SER A 45 -0.84 7.20 -19.27
C SER A 45 0.12 8.22 -18.63
N GLY A 46 1.36 8.24 -19.11
CA GLY A 46 2.31 9.30 -18.78
C GLY A 46 2.89 9.24 -17.36
N GLY A 47 2.95 8.05 -16.76
CA GLY A 47 3.72 7.80 -15.53
C GLY A 47 3.16 8.37 -14.23
N ARG A 48 2.03 9.07 -14.26
CA ARG A 48 1.44 9.72 -13.06
C ARG A 48 1.11 8.75 -11.93
N ALA A 49 0.58 7.58 -12.28
CA ALA A 49 0.27 6.54 -11.30
C ALA A 49 1.54 5.99 -10.63
N LEU A 50 2.62 5.83 -11.39
CA LEU A 50 3.90 5.36 -10.88
C LEU A 50 4.53 6.39 -9.93
N GLU A 51 4.49 7.68 -10.28
CA GLU A 51 4.95 8.75 -9.39
C GLU A 51 4.15 8.83 -8.08
N ALA A 52 2.83 8.70 -8.15
CA ALA A 52 1.96 8.67 -6.97
C ALA A 52 2.25 7.45 -6.09
N LEU A 53 2.41 6.26 -6.72
CA LEU A 53 2.77 5.03 -6.01
C LEU A 53 4.12 5.17 -5.30
N GLY A 54 5.14 5.76 -5.95
CA GLY A 54 6.45 5.97 -5.35
C GLY A 54 6.39 6.86 -4.10
N ARG A 55 5.58 7.92 -4.11
CA ARG A 55 5.36 8.76 -2.93
C ARG A 55 4.63 8.02 -1.80
N VAL A 56 3.59 7.24 -2.15
CA VAL A 56 2.87 6.39 -1.18
C VAL A 56 3.80 5.35 -0.57
N HIS A 57 4.61 4.68 -1.39
CA HIS A 57 5.59 3.69 -0.94
C HIS A 57 6.60 4.33 0.02
N ALA A 58 7.17 5.49 -0.32
CA ALA A 58 8.09 6.22 0.56
C ALA A 58 7.45 6.61 1.90
N ALA A 59 6.16 6.98 1.91
CA ALA A 59 5.43 7.30 3.14
C ALA A 59 5.16 6.07 4.02
N LEU A 60 4.99 4.89 3.42
CA LEU A 60 4.66 3.65 4.13
C LEU A 60 5.88 2.85 4.58
N LEU A 61 7.01 2.96 3.86
CA LEU A 61 8.25 2.24 4.16
C LEU A 61 8.68 2.32 5.64
N PRO A 62 8.62 3.46 6.34
CA PRO A 62 9.02 3.54 7.74
C PRO A 62 8.08 2.79 8.71
N THR A 63 6.84 2.55 8.30
CA THR A 63 5.79 1.92 9.14
C THR A 63 5.87 0.40 9.21
N GLN A 64 6.66 -0.22 8.33
CA GLN A 64 6.77 -1.68 8.20
C GLN A 64 8.12 -2.15 8.76
N ASN A 65 8.10 -3.24 9.54
CA ASN A 65 9.30 -3.83 10.15
C ASN A 65 9.98 -4.89 9.28
N GLY A 66 9.50 -5.12 8.05
CA GLY A 66 10.14 -6.03 7.11
C GLY A 66 11.62 -5.67 6.91
N GLU A 67 12.49 -6.69 6.87
CA GLU A 67 13.81 -6.59 6.27
C GLU A 67 13.62 -6.11 4.83
N SER A 68 13.66 -4.80 4.61
CA SER A 68 13.59 -4.27 3.26
C SER A 68 14.83 -4.74 2.50
N VAL A 69 14.60 -5.34 1.33
CA VAL A 69 15.61 -5.78 0.35
C VAL A 69 16.44 -4.58 -0.18
N THR A 70 16.05 -3.34 0.10
CA THR A 70 16.68 -2.14 -0.46
C THR A 70 16.88 -0.96 0.49
N ALA A 71 16.34 -0.96 1.72
CA ALA A 71 16.50 0.17 2.64
C ALA A 71 17.65 -0.02 3.64
N THR A 72 18.70 0.81 3.53
CA THR A 72 19.68 0.98 4.62
C THR A 72 18.99 1.59 5.85
N PRO A 73 19.09 0.98 7.05
CA PRO A 73 18.34 1.38 8.25
C PRO A 73 18.60 2.78 8.82
N ALA A 74 19.51 3.57 8.23
CA ALA A 74 20.08 4.75 8.86
C ALA A 74 19.19 6.01 8.83
N ASP A 75 18.24 6.10 7.89
CA ASP A 75 17.53 7.36 7.61
C ASP A 75 16.00 7.33 7.88
N ALA A 76 15.46 6.21 8.39
CA ALA A 76 14.04 6.15 8.74
C ALA A 76 13.78 7.02 10.01
N PRO A 77 12.82 7.97 9.98
CA PRO A 77 12.51 8.80 11.13
C PRO A 77 12.11 7.94 12.35
N ARG A 78 12.84 8.08 13.47
CA ARG A 78 12.62 7.36 14.73
C ARG A 78 11.14 7.35 15.19
N ALA A 79 10.38 8.39 14.84
CA ALA A 79 8.98 8.56 15.20
C ALA A 79 8.02 7.46 14.67
N THR A 80 8.42 6.69 13.66
CA THR A 80 7.53 5.73 12.97
C THR A 80 7.59 4.30 13.50
N ARG A 81 8.62 3.95 14.29
CA ARG A 81 8.87 2.58 14.79
C ARG A 81 8.83 2.50 16.30
N ARG A 82 7.73 2.93 16.89
CA ARG A 82 7.55 2.85 18.34
C ARG A 82 7.12 1.46 18.78
N ARG A 83 7.61 1.04 19.94
CA ARG A 83 7.17 -0.19 20.59
C ARG A 83 5.84 0.06 21.29
N TRP A 84 4.80 -0.66 20.90
CA TRP A 84 3.50 -0.59 21.55
C TRP A 84 3.43 -1.58 22.70
N VAL A 85 3.02 -1.12 23.88
CA VAL A 85 2.90 -1.92 25.10
C VAL A 85 1.52 -1.69 25.71
N GLY A 86 0.78 -2.77 25.95
CA GLY A 86 -0.54 -2.73 26.59
C GLY A 86 -0.47 -2.33 28.06
N ALA A 87 -1.63 -2.06 28.65
CA ALA A 87 -1.76 -1.70 30.05
C ALA A 87 -1.29 -2.82 31.00
N ASP A 88 -1.27 -4.07 30.52
CA ASP A 88 -0.74 -5.23 31.23
C ASP A 88 0.77 -5.46 31.04
N GLY A 89 1.46 -4.54 30.34
CA GLY A 89 2.88 -4.61 30.05
C GLY A 89 3.25 -5.53 28.87
N ARG A 90 2.28 -6.15 28.20
CA ARG A 90 2.56 -7.01 27.03
C ARG A 90 2.84 -6.19 25.79
N ARG A 91 3.72 -6.70 24.94
CA ARG A 91 4.00 -6.07 23.65
C ARG A 91 2.85 -6.30 22.68
N LEU A 92 2.38 -5.23 22.03
CA LEU A 92 1.34 -5.25 21.02
C LEU A 92 1.94 -5.18 19.60
N ARG A 93 1.15 -5.59 18.60
CA ARG A 93 1.51 -5.37 17.19
C ARG A 93 1.56 -3.86 16.91
N PRO A 94 2.63 -3.33 16.33
CA PRO A 94 2.76 -1.89 16.15
C PRO A 94 1.84 -1.35 15.06
N LEU A 95 1.30 -0.15 15.31
CA LEU A 95 0.74 0.72 14.28
C LEU A 95 1.76 1.82 13.98
N GLY A 96 2.02 2.08 12.70
CA GLY A 96 2.79 3.20 12.21
C GLY A 96 1.90 4.34 11.75
N LEU A 97 2.45 5.56 11.76
CA LEU A 97 1.80 6.74 11.22
C LEU A 97 2.44 7.07 9.86
N ALA A 98 1.65 7.04 8.79
CA ALA A 98 2.07 7.43 7.45
C ALA A 98 1.39 8.74 7.06
N GLU A 99 2.13 9.68 6.50
CA GLU A 99 1.58 10.92 5.96
C GLU A 99 1.49 10.77 4.44
N VAL A 100 0.27 10.63 3.92
CA VAL A 100 0.01 10.42 2.49
C VAL A 100 -0.79 11.60 1.96
N GLU A 101 -0.48 12.06 0.75
CA GLU A 101 -1.26 13.10 0.11
C GLU A 101 -2.57 12.52 -0.47
N PRO A 102 -3.75 13.10 -0.14
CA PRO A 102 -5.02 12.65 -0.69
C PRO A 102 -5.08 12.65 -2.23
N ALA A 103 -4.31 13.55 -2.86
CA ALA A 103 -4.17 13.61 -4.31
C ALA A 103 -3.53 12.34 -4.88
N ASP A 104 -2.55 11.75 -4.19
CA ASP A 104 -1.88 10.52 -4.62
C ASP A 104 -2.83 9.33 -4.52
N LEU A 105 -3.59 9.22 -3.42
CA LEU A 105 -4.63 8.20 -3.26
C LEU A 105 -5.72 8.33 -4.34
N THR A 106 -6.11 9.55 -4.68
CA THR A 106 -7.07 9.82 -5.75
C THR A 106 -6.55 9.35 -7.11
N VAL A 107 -5.27 9.61 -7.42
CA VAL A 107 -4.64 9.14 -8.67
C VAL A 107 -4.62 7.61 -8.73
N LEU A 108 -4.21 6.94 -7.64
CA LEU A 108 -4.17 5.48 -7.58
C LEU A 108 -5.57 4.86 -7.67
N SER A 109 -6.57 5.43 -7.00
CA SER A 109 -7.96 4.97 -7.06
C SER A 109 -8.56 5.08 -8.47
N ARG A 110 -8.35 6.22 -9.15
CA ARG A 110 -8.78 6.40 -10.55
C ARG A 110 -8.05 5.46 -11.50
N THR A 111 -6.77 5.19 -11.23
CA THR A 111 -5.96 4.21 -11.98
C THR A 111 -6.54 2.81 -11.83
N ALA A 112 -6.75 2.34 -10.60
CA ALA A 112 -7.34 1.03 -10.31
C ALA A 112 -8.71 0.86 -10.97
N THR A 113 -9.59 1.86 -10.85
CA THR A 113 -10.92 1.87 -11.47
C THR A 113 -10.83 1.79 -13.00
N SER A 114 -9.97 2.60 -13.61
CA SER A 114 -9.83 2.63 -15.07
C SER A 114 -9.23 1.34 -15.63
N LEU A 115 -8.25 0.75 -14.94
CA LEU A 115 -7.67 -0.53 -15.30
C LEU A 115 -8.71 -1.65 -15.18
N GLY A 116 -9.39 -1.74 -14.04
CA GLY A 116 -10.44 -2.73 -13.82
C GLY A 116 -11.56 -2.66 -14.86
N TYR A 117 -12.02 -1.45 -15.20
CA TYR A 117 -13.05 -1.25 -16.21
C TYR A 117 -12.61 -1.69 -17.62
N GLU A 118 -11.41 -1.31 -18.05
CA GLU A 118 -10.88 -1.74 -19.36
C GLU A 118 -10.67 -3.25 -19.43
N LEU A 119 -10.15 -3.86 -18.37
CA LEU A 119 -9.94 -5.31 -18.29
C LEU A 119 -11.27 -6.07 -18.31
N ALA A 120 -12.30 -5.56 -17.62
CA ALA A 120 -13.62 -6.16 -17.61
C ALA A 120 -14.33 -6.06 -18.98
N LEU A 121 -14.20 -4.94 -19.69
CA LEU A 121 -14.82 -4.76 -20.99
C LEU A 121 -14.05 -5.42 -22.13
N ARG A 122 -12.73 -5.52 -22.01
CA ARG A 122 -11.83 -6.01 -23.08
C ARG A 122 -10.80 -6.97 -22.49
N PRO A 123 -11.22 -8.17 -22.03
CA PRO A 123 -10.33 -9.16 -21.44
C PRO A 123 -9.23 -9.64 -22.39
N ASP A 124 -9.45 -9.59 -23.71
CA ASP A 124 -8.45 -9.93 -24.74
C ASP A 124 -7.80 -8.68 -25.39
N GLY A 125 -7.96 -7.51 -24.75
CA GLY A 125 -7.51 -6.22 -25.25
C GLY A 125 -5.98 -6.07 -25.32
N GLY A 126 -5.51 -4.94 -25.85
CA GLY A 126 -4.09 -4.61 -25.86
C GLY A 126 -3.48 -4.54 -24.46
N LEU A 127 -4.22 -3.98 -23.50
CA LEU A 127 -3.81 -3.88 -22.09
C LEU A 127 -3.61 -5.26 -21.45
N ALA A 128 -4.61 -6.13 -21.54
CA ALA A 128 -4.52 -7.48 -21.00
C ALA A 128 -3.37 -8.28 -21.61
N ARG A 129 -3.18 -8.20 -22.94
CA ARG A 129 -2.06 -8.85 -23.62
C ARG A 129 -0.70 -8.29 -23.22
N ALA A 130 -0.58 -6.99 -22.99
CA ALA A 130 0.66 -6.38 -22.53
C ALA A 130 1.02 -6.85 -21.12
N LEU A 131 0.03 -6.93 -20.23
CA LEU A 131 0.21 -7.48 -18.89
C LEU A 131 0.62 -8.94 -18.94
N VAL A 132 -0.05 -9.78 -19.75
CA VAL A 132 0.33 -11.20 -19.95
C VAL A 132 1.74 -11.35 -20.53
N ALA A 133 2.12 -10.54 -21.51
CA ALA A 133 3.45 -10.61 -22.11
C ALA A 133 4.54 -10.25 -21.09
N ALA A 134 4.32 -9.22 -20.28
CA ALA A 134 5.27 -8.84 -19.24
C ALA A 134 5.36 -9.86 -18.11
N ALA A 135 4.22 -10.44 -17.76
CA ALA A 135 4.13 -11.61 -16.90
C ALA A 135 5.05 -12.74 -17.40
N GLN A 136 5.05 -13.02 -18.71
CA GLN A 136 5.90 -14.05 -19.32
C GLN A 136 7.38 -13.67 -19.39
N ASP A 137 7.70 -12.38 -19.54
CA ASP A 137 9.07 -11.87 -19.62
C ASP A 137 9.74 -11.74 -18.24
N ALA A 138 8.96 -11.65 -17.16
CA ALA A 138 9.48 -11.67 -15.80
C ALA A 138 10.10 -13.05 -15.49
N ALA A 139 11.40 -13.09 -15.23
CA ALA A 139 12.09 -14.33 -14.87
C ALA A 139 11.58 -14.86 -13.52
N ASP A 140 10.78 -15.92 -13.59
CA ASP A 140 10.26 -16.77 -12.49
C ASP A 140 9.99 -16.01 -11.17
N PRO A 141 9.04 -15.06 -11.17
CA PRO A 141 8.69 -14.33 -9.95
C PRO A 141 8.15 -15.30 -8.88
N PRO A 142 8.55 -15.14 -7.60
CA PRO A 142 7.97 -15.92 -6.52
C PRO A 142 6.45 -15.64 -6.46
N GLY A 143 5.64 -16.67 -6.71
CA GLY A 143 4.18 -16.57 -6.81
C GLY A 143 3.61 -16.61 -8.23
N GLY A 144 4.45 -16.76 -9.26
CA GLY A 144 4.00 -16.75 -10.64
C GLY A 144 3.81 -15.34 -11.19
N PRO A 145 3.51 -15.24 -12.49
CA PRO A 145 3.55 -13.97 -13.17
C PRO A 145 2.30 -13.14 -12.85
N PRO A 146 2.44 -11.85 -12.51
CA PRO A 146 1.34 -11.10 -11.94
C PRO A 146 0.20 -10.91 -12.95
N SER A 147 -1.02 -11.26 -12.55
CA SER A 147 -2.19 -11.13 -13.40
C SER A 147 -2.76 -9.71 -13.39
N ALA A 148 -3.53 -9.37 -14.43
CA ALA A 148 -4.20 -8.08 -14.49
C ALA A 148 -5.24 -7.91 -13.36
N VAL A 149 -5.81 -9.02 -12.89
CA VAL A 149 -6.72 -9.08 -11.75
C VAL A 149 -5.94 -8.80 -10.47
N GLU A 150 -4.78 -9.43 -10.28
CA GLU A 150 -3.91 -9.20 -9.12
C GLU A 150 -3.44 -7.75 -8.99
N LEU A 151 -3.20 -7.05 -10.11
CA LEU A 151 -2.91 -5.60 -10.09
C LEU A 151 -4.06 -4.80 -9.47
N VAL A 152 -5.28 -5.03 -9.97
CA VAL A 152 -6.48 -4.31 -9.54
C VAL A 152 -6.79 -4.65 -8.09
N GLU A 153 -6.66 -5.92 -7.70
CA GLU A 153 -6.86 -6.36 -6.32
C GLU A 153 -5.80 -5.79 -5.38
N SER A 154 -4.52 -5.79 -5.76
CA SER A 154 -3.44 -5.24 -4.92
C SER A 154 -3.64 -3.75 -4.71
N LEU A 155 -3.97 -3.00 -5.77
CA LEU A 155 -4.33 -1.59 -5.67
C LEU A 155 -5.57 -1.39 -4.77
N ALA A 156 -6.61 -2.21 -4.93
CA ALA A 156 -7.82 -2.13 -4.11
C ALA A 156 -7.54 -2.44 -2.64
N ARG A 157 -6.67 -3.41 -2.32
CA ARG A 157 -6.24 -3.74 -0.95
C ARG A 157 -5.49 -2.58 -0.33
N VAL A 158 -4.49 -2.03 -1.02
CA VAL A 158 -3.71 -0.88 -0.56
C VAL A 158 -4.62 0.33 -0.34
N LEU A 159 -5.46 0.67 -1.31
CA LEU A 159 -6.39 1.79 -1.21
C LEU A 159 -7.43 1.58 -0.09
N GLY A 160 -7.98 0.38 0.02
CA GLY A 160 -8.94 0.04 1.08
C GLY A 160 -8.36 0.15 2.47
N LEU A 161 -7.04 -0.09 2.64
CA LEU A 161 -6.34 0.13 3.90
C LEU A 161 -6.10 1.63 4.18
N LEU A 162 -5.67 2.39 3.16
CA LEU A 162 -5.31 3.80 3.31
C LEU A 162 -6.52 4.74 3.32
N ASP A 163 -7.63 4.36 2.72
CA ASP A 163 -8.87 5.13 2.63
C ASP A 163 -9.89 4.74 3.72
N LEU A 164 -9.42 4.10 4.79
CA LEU A 164 -10.28 3.81 5.94
C LEU A 164 -10.75 5.11 6.58
N VAL A 165 -12.06 5.23 6.76
CA VAL A 165 -12.68 6.35 7.47
C VAL A 165 -12.11 6.46 8.89
N ASP A 166 -11.80 7.69 9.30
CA ASP A 166 -11.40 7.99 10.66
C ASP A 166 -12.51 7.65 11.65
N THR A 167 -12.13 7.02 12.75
CA THR A 167 -13.00 6.71 13.88
C THR A 167 -12.47 7.42 15.13
N ASP A 168 -13.29 7.51 16.17
CA ASP A 168 -12.81 8.03 17.46
C ASP A 168 -11.58 7.26 17.97
N ASP A 169 -11.52 5.94 17.70
CA ASP A 169 -10.37 5.10 18.00
C ASP A 169 -9.11 5.53 17.22
N THR A 170 -9.20 5.77 15.90
CA THR A 170 -8.03 6.20 15.13
C THR A 170 -7.57 7.60 15.54
N VAL A 171 -8.50 8.52 15.81
CA VAL A 171 -8.18 9.87 16.30
C VAL A 171 -7.48 9.82 17.65
N LEU A 172 -7.96 8.98 18.59
CA LEU A 172 -7.34 8.77 19.89
C LEU A 172 -5.90 8.28 19.75
N LEU A 173 -5.68 7.25 18.93
CA LEU A 173 -4.37 6.62 18.72
C LEU A 173 -3.39 7.55 18.00
N VAL A 174 -3.83 8.29 16.97
CA VAL A 174 -3.00 9.30 16.28
C VAL A 174 -2.56 10.38 17.26
N ARG A 175 -3.48 10.87 18.10
CA ARG A 175 -3.15 11.86 19.14
C ARG A 175 -2.12 11.31 20.11
N ARG A 176 -2.30 10.06 20.57
CA ARG A 176 -1.37 9.39 21.49
C ARG A 176 0.03 9.26 20.88
N MET A 177 0.13 8.80 19.63
CA MET A 177 1.39 8.71 18.89
C MET A 177 2.07 10.08 18.77
N ARG A 178 1.32 11.13 18.43
CA ARG A 178 1.90 12.49 18.28
C ARG A 178 2.36 13.10 19.59
N SER A 179 1.71 12.78 20.70
CA SER A 179 2.01 13.36 22.01
C SER A 179 3.16 12.69 22.77
N ALA A 180 3.52 11.46 22.40
CA ALA A 180 4.56 10.74 23.11
C ALA A 180 5.94 11.10 22.56
N ASP A 181 6.91 11.27 23.45
CA ASP A 181 8.31 11.55 23.11
C ASP A 181 9.18 10.29 23.17
N ASP A 182 8.69 9.24 23.82
CA ASP A 182 9.41 7.98 24.02
C ASP A 182 9.29 7.03 22.82
N ASP A 183 10.33 6.21 22.64
CA ASP A 183 10.36 5.10 21.67
C ASP A 183 9.39 3.96 22.06
N THR A 184 8.83 3.99 23.28
CA THR A 184 7.83 3.05 23.77
C THR A 184 6.52 3.77 24.09
N LEU A 185 5.44 3.30 23.49
CA LEU A 185 4.07 3.74 23.72
C LEU A 185 3.38 2.77 24.68
N GLU A 186 3.38 3.13 25.95
CA GLU A 186 2.54 2.46 26.95
C GLU A 186 1.10 2.95 26.81
N LEU A 187 0.18 2.03 26.56
CA LEU A 187 -1.24 2.33 26.40
C LEU A 187 -1.98 2.21 27.73
N THR A 188 -2.93 3.11 27.93
CA THR A 188 -4.00 2.90 28.90
C THR A 188 -4.94 1.79 28.44
N ALA A 189 -5.78 1.26 29.35
CA ALA A 189 -6.75 0.22 28.98
C ALA A 189 -7.72 0.66 27.86
N GLU A 190 -8.12 1.93 27.86
CA GLU A 190 -8.97 2.51 26.81
C GLU A 190 -8.26 2.57 25.46
N GLU A 191 -7.00 3.02 25.44
CA GLU A 191 -6.18 3.09 24.24
C GLU A 191 -5.84 1.69 23.70
N GLU A 192 -5.63 0.71 24.57
CA GLU A 192 -5.42 -0.69 24.18
C GLU A 192 -6.67 -1.28 23.52
N ASP A 193 -7.85 -1.01 24.06
CA ASP A 193 -9.12 -1.41 23.44
C ASP A 193 -9.34 -0.74 22.07
N ALA A 194 -9.01 0.54 21.95
CA ALA A 194 -9.05 1.26 20.67
C ALA A 194 -8.03 0.70 19.67
N HIS A 195 -6.81 0.36 20.14
CA HIS A 195 -5.76 -0.28 19.34
C HIS A 195 -6.25 -1.61 18.78
N ARG A 196 -6.81 -2.48 19.63
CA ARG A 196 -7.34 -3.78 19.23
C ARG A 196 -8.42 -3.66 18.16
N ARG A 197 -9.44 -2.81 18.37
CA ARG A 197 -10.52 -2.59 17.38
C ARG A 197 -9.98 -2.01 16.06
N THR A 198 -9.05 -1.07 16.14
CA THR A 198 -8.41 -0.48 14.95
C THR A 198 -7.64 -1.53 14.16
N LEU A 199 -6.84 -2.35 14.85
CA LEU A 199 -6.05 -3.41 14.24
C LEU A 199 -6.95 -4.48 13.63
N GLU A 200 -7.97 -4.95 14.35
CA GLU A 200 -8.95 -5.92 13.83
C GLU A 200 -9.62 -5.41 12.55
N ARG A 201 -10.02 -4.14 12.50
CA ARG A 201 -10.61 -3.52 11.31
C ARG A 201 -9.62 -3.50 10.14
N MET A 202 -8.38 -3.08 10.37
CA MET A 202 -7.35 -2.96 9.33
C MET A 202 -6.90 -4.33 8.80
N THR A 203 -6.64 -5.29 9.69
CA THR A 203 -6.30 -6.66 9.31
C THR A 203 -7.48 -7.36 8.65
N GLY A 204 -8.71 -7.08 9.09
CA GLY A 204 -9.92 -7.52 8.40
C GLY A 204 -9.96 -7.03 6.96
N MET A 205 -9.76 -5.73 6.71
CA MET A 205 -9.69 -5.18 5.35
C MET A 205 -8.55 -5.77 4.51
N TRP A 206 -7.37 -5.97 5.11
CA TRP A 206 -6.21 -6.53 4.41
C TRP A 206 -6.39 -8.00 4.03
N GLY A 207 -6.94 -8.81 4.93
CA GLY A 207 -7.11 -10.26 4.76
C GLY A 207 -8.42 -10.71 4.12
N SER A 208 -9.40 -9.82 3.92
CA SER A 208 -10.74 -10.17 3.42
C SER A 208 -10.95 -10.05 1.92
N ILE A 209 -9.94 -9.68 1.14
CA ILE A 209 -10.02 -9.76 -0.33
C ILE A 209 -9.62 -11.19 -0.74
N PRO A 210 -10.56 -12.04 -1.18
CA PRO A 210 -10.26 -13.41 -1.59
C PRO A 210 -9.26 -13.39 -2.75
N ALA A 211 -8.35 -14.37 -2.73
CA ALA A 211 -7.46 -14.69 -3.84
C ALA A 211 -8.24 -15.31 -5.01
#